data_AF-A0A7Z9W8D3-F1
#
_entry.id   AF-A0A7Z9W8D3-F1
#
_cell.length_a   1.000
_cell.length_b   1.000
_cell.length_c   1.000
_cell.angle_alpha   90.00
_cell.angle_beta   90.00
_cell.angle_gamma   90.00
#
_symmetry.space_group_name_H-M   'P 1'
#
loop_
_entity.id
_entity.type
_entity.pdbx_description
1 polymer ?
#
loop_
_entity_poly.entity_id
_entity_poly.type
_entity_poly.pdbx_seq_one_letter_code
_entity_poly.pdbx_strand_id
1 'polypeptide(L)'
;MFKKNTPRLIIIGVVLLWALYALFPTIKYNTLSENEKASMEEDGTLEDLEKKTLRRGLDLQGGMHIVLEVDIPTLVENLASNKNDLFYEVFNKVKTEDEVSAEDFISRFVTEARSQDLRLNRYYMDFGSDQAAIQSALDEEAMDAINRALEILQNRVDEFGVSEPTIQKQGNRRIIIELAGIQDPERARSLLQSTALLEFALLKDGSVTQNLLARVDRALKGSKDLENLLE
;
A
#
# COMPACT_ATOMS: atom_id res chain seq x y z
N MET A 1 54.09 31.00 -24.46
CA MET A 1 53.78 30.25 -23.23
C MET A 1 52.43 29.54 -23.35
N PHE A 2 52.24 28.71 -24.39
CA PHE A 2 50.97 28.01 -24.65
C PHE A 2 51.26 26.56 -25.02
N LYS A 3 51.41 25.69 -24.02
CA LYS A 3 51.38 24.25 -24.23
C LYS A 3 50.67 23.61 -23.05
N LYS A 4 49.76 22.70 -23.39
CA LYS A 4 49.06 21.71 -22.52
C LYS A 4 47.60 21.97 -22.10
N ASN A 5 46.81 22.67 -22.92
CA ASN A 5 45.34 22.59 -22.82
C ASN A 5 44.71 21.60 -23.81
N THR A 6 45.48 21.11 -24.78
CA THR A 6 45.06 20.06 -25.73
C THR A 6 44.50 18.80 -25.07
N PRO A 7 45.09 18.22 -24.00
CA PRO A 7 44.47 17.07 -23.33
C PRO A 7 43.13 17.41 -22.68
N ARG A 8 42.97 18.64 -22.14
CA ARG A 8 41.68 19.11 -21.60
C ARG A 8 40.62 19.24 -22.68
N LEU A 9 40.96 19.79 -23.84
CA LEU A 9 40.02 19.91 -24.97
C LEU A 9 39.60 18.55 -25.52
N ILE A 10 40.52 17.58 -25.57
CA ILE A 10 40.20 16.20 -25.95
C ILE A 10 39.23 15.58 -24.93
N ILE A 11 39.50 15.73 -23.63
CA ILE A 11 38.61 15.23 -22.57
C ILE A 11 37.22 15.87 -22.68
N ILE A 12 37.14 17.19 -22.86
CA ILE A 12 35.86 17.90 -23.03
C ILE A 12 35.11 17.37 -24.26
N GLY A 13 35.81 17.18 -25.39
CA GLY A 13 35.23 16.64 -26.62
C GLY A 13 34.68 15.23 -26.45
N VAL A 14 35.41 14.35 -25.75
CA VAL A 14 34.95 13.00 -25.43
C VAL A 14 33.73 13.02 -24.51
N VAL A 15 33.74 13.86 -23.48
CA VAL A 15 32.59 14.01 -22.57
C VAL A 15 31.36 14.55 -23.30
N LEU A 16 31.53 15.53 -24.20
CA LEU A 16 30.43 16.07 -25.02
C LEU A 16 29.85 15.03 -25.97
N LEU A 17 30.71 14.26 -26.66
CA LEU A 17 30.25 13.16 -27.52
C LEU A 17 29.51 12.09 -26.70
N TRP A 18 30.01 11.77 -25.52
CA TRP A 18 29.35 10.82 -24.64
C TRP A 18 27.99 11.33 -24.14
N ALA A 19 27.89 12.61 -23.79
CA ALA A 19 26.64 13.24 -23.39
C ALA A 19 25.59 13.23 -24.53
N LEU A 20 26.02 13.57 -25.76
CA LEU A 20 25.15 13.50 -26.95
C LEU A 20 24.68 12.08 -27.23
N TYR A 21 25.57 11.09 -27.10
CA TYR A 21 25.23 9.68 -27.24
C TYR A 21 24.21 9.22 -26.19
N ALA A 22 24.38 9.65 -24.93
CA ALA A 22 23.46 9.32 -23.84
C ALA A 22 22.08 9.98 -23.97
N LEU A 23 21.99 11.16 -24.60
CA LEU A 23 20.72 11.88 -24.83
C LEU A 23 19.96 11.42 -26.08
N PHE A 24 20.65 10.79 -27.04
CA PHE A 24 20.07 10.34 -28.30
C PHE A 24 18.80 9.46 -28.17
N PRO A 25 18.72 8.46 -27.27
CA PRO A 25 17.51 7.64 -27.11
C PRO A 25 16.30 8.48 -26.68
N THR A 26 16.49 9.41 -25.74
CA THR A 26 15.44 10.32 -25.25
C THR A 26 14.89 11.21 -26.37
N ILE A 27 15.77 11.74 -27.22
CA ILE A 27 15.35 12.55 -28.36
C ILE A 27 14.56 11.68 -29.34
N LYS A 28 15.09 10.50 -29.70
CA LYS A 28 14.41 9.56 -30.61
C LYS A 28 13.01 9.21 -30.12
N TYR A 29 12.86 8.85 -28.85
CA TYR A 29 11.58 8.48 -28.26
C TYR A 29 10.55 9.61 -28.33
N ASN A 30 10.95 10.84 -28.00
CA ASN A 30 10.07 12.01 -28.01
C ASN A 30 9.71 12.49 -29.42
N THR A 31 10.47 12.10 -30.45
CA THR A 31 10.19 12.44 -31.85
C THR A 31 9.32 11.42 -32.59
N LEU A 32 9.10 10.23 -32.02
CA LEU A 32 8.26 9.20 -32.63
C LEU A 32 6.79 9.60 -32.61
N SER A 33 6.10 9.40 -33.72
CA SER A 33 4.65 9.53 -33.81
C SER A 33 3.94 8.34 -33.15
N GLU A 34 2.67 8.52 -32.76
CA GLU A 34 1.87 7.47 -32.10
C GLU A 34 1.77 6.18 -32.94
N ASN A 35 1.71 6.31 -34.27
CA ASN A 35 1.68 5.16 -35.18
C ASN A 35 3.00 4.38 -35.17
N GLU A 36 4.14 5.07 -35.08
CA GLU A 36 5.45 4.43 -35.02
C GLU A 36 5.67 3.75 -33.67
N LYS A 37 5.20 4.36 -32.57
CA LYS A 37 5.20 3.73 -31.25
C LYS A 37 4.38 2.45 -31.25
N ALA A 38 3.16 2.47 -31.80
CA ALA A 38 2.31 1.29 -31.89
C ALA A 38 2.97 0.14 -32.68
N SER A 39 3.64 0.45 -33.80
CA SER A 39 4.40 -0.57 -34.56
C SER A 39 5.61 -1.11 -33.79
N MET A 40 6.29 -0.26 -33.03
CA MET A 40 7.43 -0.66 -32.20
C MET A 40 7.03 -1.45 -30.96
N GLU A 41 5.81 -1.23 -30.45
CA GLU A 41 5.20 -1.97 -29.35
C GLU A 41 4.88 -3.41 -29.78
N GLU A 42 4.34 -3.60 -30.99
CA GLU A 42 4.08 -4.91 -31.58
C GLU A 42 5.37 -5.72 -31.78
N ASP A 43 6.46 -5.04 -32.17
CA ASP A 43 7.79 -5.63 -32.33
C ASP A 43 8.58 -5.75 -30.99
N GLY A 44 8.04 -5.27 -29.86
CA GLY A 44 8.70 -5.26 -28.54
C GLY A 44 9.90 -4.30 -28.41
N THR A 45 10.24 -3.55 -29.47
CA THR A 45 11.38 -2.63 -29.49
C THR A 45 11.12 -1.31 -28.78
N LEU A 46 9.83 -0.97 -28.55
CA LEU A 46 9.43 0.24 -27.82
C LEU A 46 9.88 0.18 -26.36
N GLU A 47 9.69 -0.96 -25.69
CA GLU A 47 10.02 -1.14 -24.27
C GLU A 47 11.53 -0.99 -24.02
N ASP A 48 12.36 -1.53 -24.93
CA ASP A 48 13.83 -1.39 -24.89
C ASP A 48 14.31 0.04 -25.14
N LEU A 49 13.58 0.80 -25.96
CA LEU A 49 13.86 2.20 -26.21
C LEU A 49 13.48 3.04 -24.99
N GLU A 50 12.29 2.80 -24.43
CA GLU A 50 11.77 3.48 -23.24
C GLU A 50 12.72 3.31 -22.04
N LYS A 51 13.23 2.09 -21.80
CA LYS A 51 14.22 1.81 -20.74
C LYS A 51 15.53 2.61 -20.86
N LYS A 52 15.89 3.08 -22.07
CA LYS A 52 17.10 3.87 -22.33
C LYS A 52 16.85 5.39 -22.33
N THR A 53 15.61 5.82 -22.16
CA THR A 53 15.25 7.24 -22.16
C THR A 53 15.43 7.86 -20.77
N LEU A 54 15.60 9.18 -20.73
CA LEU A 54 15.57 9.93 -19.49
C LEU A 54 14.13 9.95 -18.94
N ARG A 55 13.92 9.30 -17.80
CA ARG A 55 12.62 9.20 -17.14
C ARG A 55 12.13 10.57 -16.68
N ARG A 56 10.84 10.82 -16.81
CA ARG A 56 10.21 12.08 -16.41
C ARG A 56 9.56 11.86 -15.05
N GLY A 57 9.82 12.76 -14.10
CA GLY A 57 9.18 12.69 -12.78
C GLY A 57 7.67 12.94 -12.86
N LEU A 58 6.98 12.73 -11.74
CA LEU A 58 5.52 12.91 -11.62
C LEU A 58 5.02 14.26 -12.17
N ASP A 59 5.73 15.35 -11.87
CA ASP A 59 5.36 16.71 -12.31
C ASP A 59 5.51 16.91 -13.83
N LEU A 60 6.39 16.14 -14.48
CA LEU A 60 6.68 16.27 -15.92
C LEU A 60 5.95 15.23 -16.79
N GLN A 61 5.66 14.06 -16.24
CA GLN A 61 4.96 12.96 -16.92
C GLN A 61 3.47 12.92 -16.58
N GLY A 62 3.07 13.52 -15.46
CA GLY A 62 1.78 13.24 -14.83
C GLY A 62 1.80 11.88 -14.10
N GLY A 63 0.78 11.65 -13.28
CA GLY A 63 0.64 10.41 -12.52
C GLY A 63 -0.19 10.60 -11.26
N MET A 64 0.16 9.85 -10.21
CA MET A 64 -0.61 9.80 -8.97
C MET A 64 0.29 9.89 -7.73
N HIS A 65 -0.12 10.70 -6.75
CA HIS A 65 0.48 10.81 -5.41
C HIS A 65 -0.57 10.40 -4.37
N ILE A 66 -0.26 9.39 -3.56
CA ILE A 66 -1.14 8.88 -2.51
C ILE A 66 -0.40 8.91 -1.18
N VAL A 67 -1.10 9.34 -0.13
CA VAL A 67 -0.69 9.15 1.25
C VAL A 67 -1.62 8.13 1.90
N LEU A 68 -1.05 7.01 2.33
CA LEU A 68 -1.74 5.97 3.09
C LEU A 68 -1.29 6.03 4.55
N GLU A 69 -2.18 5.67 5.48
CA GLU A 69 -1.88 5.55 6.90
C GLU A 69 -2.16 4.12 7.36
N VAL A 70 -1.25 3.58 8.19
CA VAL A 70 -1.45 2.27 8.81
C VAL A 70 -2.34 2.44 10.03
N ASP A 71 -3.41 1.65 10.12
CA ASP A 71 -4.37 1.68 11.21
C ASP A 71 -3.82 1.02 12.48
N ILE A 72 -3.05 1.82 13.24
CA ILE A 72 -2.48 1.41 14.54
C ILE A 72 -3.55 1.09 15.59
N PRO A 73 -4.66 1.85 15.72
CA PRO A 73 -5.75 1.47 16.62
C PRO A 73 -6.24 0.04 16.39
N THR A 74 -6.54 -0.31 15.14
CA THR A 74 -7.01 -1.66 14.79
C THR A 74 -5.94 -2.72 15.04
N LEU A 75 -4.66 -2.40 14.83
CA LEU A 75 -3.55 -3.29 15.21
C LEU A 75 -3.56 -3.57 16.71
N VAL A 76 -3.55 -2.52 17.55
CA VAL A 76 -3.55 -2.62 19.01
C VAL A 76 -4.78 -3.42 19.51
N GLU A 77 -5.95 -3.18 18.91
CA GLU A 77 -7.15 -3.97 19.17
C GLU A 77 -6.98 -5.45 18.85
N ASN A 78 -6.38 -5.79 17.70
CA ASN A 78 -6.20 -7.17 17.26
C ASN A 78 -5.16 -7.94 18.08
N LEU A 79 -4.12 -7.27 18.57
CA LEU A 79 -3.10 -7.87 19.45
C LEU A 79 -3.64 -8.15 20.86
N ALA A 80 -4.69 -7.44 21.28
CA ALA A 80 -5.30 -7.62 22.58
C ALA A 80 -6.11 -8.94 22.67
N SER A 81 -5.79 -9.74 23.68
CA SER A 81 -6.53 -10.94 24.08
C SER A 81 -7.56 -10.62 25.17
N ASN A 82 -8.59 -11.46 25.32
CA ASN A 82 -9.57 -11.39 26.43
C ASN A 82 -10.23 -10.01 26.62
N LYS A 83 -10.59 -9.34 25.52
CA LYS A 83 -11.24 -8.01 25.49
C LYS A 83 -12.55 -8.04 26.29
N ASN A 84 -12.77 -7.00 27.09
CA ASN A 84 -13.99 -6.81 27.90
C ASN A 84 -14.51 -5.37 27.75
N ASP A 85 -15.64 -5.07 28.40
CA ASP A 85 -16.26 -3.74 28.31
C ASP A 85 -15.32 -2.61 28.75
N LEU A 86 -14.54 -2.84 29.82
CA LEU A 86 -13.56 -1.86 30.32
C LEU A 86 -12.45 -1.58 29.29
N PHE A 87 -11.96 -2.62 28.60
CA PHE A 87 -10.99 -2.45 27.52
C PHE A 87 -11.57 -1.58 26.40
N TYR A 88 -12.79 -1.87 25.94
CA TYR A 88 -13.42 -1.11 24.87
C TYR A 88 -13.76 0.33 25.30
N GLU A 89 -14.11 0.56 26.56
CA GLU A 89 -14.31 1.90 27.10
C GLU A 89 -13.04 2.74 26.98
N VAL A 90 -11.92 2.22 27.49
CA VAL A 90 -10.60 2.87 27.42
C VAL A 90 -10.16 3.05 25.97
N PHE A 91 -10.25 1.98 25.17
CA PHE A 91 -9.80 1.96 23.78
C PHE A 91 -10.58 2.94 22.91
N ASN A 92 -11.92 2.93 22.99
CA ASN A 92 -12.76 3.81 22.19
C ASN A 92 -12.60 5.27 22.61
N LYS A 93 -12.42 5.55 23.91
CA LYS A 93 -12.12 6.91 24.37
C LYS A 93 -10.88 7.46 23.67
N VAL A 94 -9.79 6.71 23.68
CA VAL A 94 -8.54 7.11 23.01
C VAL A 94 -8.72 7.21 21.50
N LYS A 95 -9.40 6.24 20.87
CA LYS A 95 -9.68 6.23 19.43
C LYS A 95 -10.47 7.45 18.97
N THR A 96 -11.49 7.89 19.72
CA THR A 96 -12.29 9.08 19.38
C THR A 96 -11.52 10.39 19.53
N GLU A 97 -10.51 10.43 20.39
CA GLU A 97 -9.66 11.61 20.59
C GLU A 97 -8.44 11.65 19.64
N ASP A 98 -8.23 10.61 18.83
CA ASP A 98 -7.06 10.46 17.93
C ASP A 98 -7.27 11.08 16.54
N GLU A 99 -8.47 11.56 16.20
CA GLU A 99 -8.73 12.22 14.92
C GLU A 99 -8.08 13.62 14.81
N VAL A 100 -7.55 14.19 15.90
CA VAL A 100 -7.13 15.61 15.95
C VAL A 100 -5.67 15.84 16.38
N SER A 101 -4.98 14.88 17.00
CA SER A 101 -3.58 15.07 17.44
C SER A 101 -2.67 13.94 16.92
N ALA A 102 -1.71 14.31 16.07
CA ALA A 102 -0.76 13.41 15.40
C ALA A 102 0.33 12.83 16.33
N GLU A 103 0.00 12.58 17.60
CA GLU A 103 0.92 12.04 18.61
C GLU A 103 0.49 10.64 19.04
N ASP A 104 1.43 9.72 18.79
CA ASP A 104 1.47 8.28 19.08
C ASP A 104 0.31 7.70 19.92
N PHE A 105 -0.65 7.08 19.22
CA PHE A 105 -1.82 6.40 19.79
C PHE A 105 -1.45 5.44 20.93
N ILE A 106 -0.34 4.71 20.79
CA ILE A 106 0.11 3.71 21.77
C ILE A 106 0.43 4.40 23.10
N SER A 107 1.22 5.48 23.07
CA SER A 107 1.56 6.25 24.29
C SER A 107 0.31 6.79 25.02
N ARG A 108 -0.70 7.25 24.27
CA ARG A 108 -1.96 7.75 24.83
C ARG A 108 -2.81 6.61 25.40
N PHE A 109 -2.89 5.51 24.68
CA PHE A 109 -3.60 4.31 25.14
C PHE A 109 -3.00 3.77 26.43
N VAL A 110 -1.68 3.69 26.51
CA VAL A 110 -0.95 3.28 27.72
C VAL A 110 -1.21 4.27 28.86
N THR A 111 -1.25 5.56 28.59
CA THR A 111 -1.52 6.60 29.60
C THR A 111 -2.96 6.52 30.13
N GLU A 112 -3.95 6.37 29.26
CA GLU A 112 -5.36 6.25 29.67
C GLU A 112 -5.65 4.90 30.34
N ALA A 113 -5.00 3.83 29.90
CA ALA A 113 -5.07 2.55 30.59
C ALA A 113 -4.59 2.67 32.05
N ARG A 114 -3.54 3.48 32.28
CA ARG A 114 -3.06 3.75 33.64
C ARG A 114 -4.03 4.62 34.46
N SER A 115 -4.70 5.59 33.83
CA SER A 115 -5.66 6.48 34.53
C SER A 115 -6.91 5.72 34.99
N GLN A 116 -7.33 4.71 34.22
CA GLN A 116 -8.52 3.89 34.46
C GLN A 116 -8.22 2.55 35.18
N ASP A 117 -7.01 2.37 35.72
CA ASP A 117 -6.55 1.13 36.38
C ASP A 117 -6.68 -0.14 35.50
N LEU A 118 -6.58 0.03 34.17
CA LEU A 118 -6.61 -1.07 33.21
C LEU A 118 -5.25 -1.77 33.19
N ARG A 119 -5.23 -3.01 33.70
CA ARG A 119 -4.03 -3.84 33.71
C ARG A 119 -3.71 -4.39 32.32
N LEU A 120 -2.84 -3.71 31.57
CA LEU A 120 -2.49 -4.06 30.18
C LEU A 120 -1.97 -5.49 30.02
N ASN A 121 -1.23 -6.02 31.00
CA ASN A 121 -0.70 -7.38 30.99
C ASN A 121 -1.77 -8.48 30.85
N ARG A 122 -3.03 -8.20 31.21
CA ARG A 122 -4.15 -9.14 31.01
C ARG A 122 -4.52 -9.29 29.53
N TYR A 123 -4.33 -8.22 28.76
CA TYR A 123 -4.71 -8.16 27.35
C TYR A 123 -3.51 -8.49 26.44
N TYR A 124 -2.31 -8.14 26.85
CA TYR A 124 -1.07 -8.32 26.07
C TYR A 124 -0.10 -9.28 26.77
N MET A 125 -0.58 -10.47 27.15
CA MET A 125 0.19 -11.44 27.94
C MET A 125 1.54 -11.82 27.29
N ASP A 126 1.57 -11.90 25.96
CA ASP A 126 2.76 -12.30 25.20
C ASP A 126 3.77 -11.16 25.01
N PHE A 127 3.40 -9.92 25.35
CA PHE A 127 4.17 -8.71 25.05
C PHE A 127 4.94 -8.14 26.25
N GLY A 128 4.71 -8.67 27.46
CA GLY A 128 5.46 -8.25 28.63
C GLY A 128 4.70 -8.33 29.94
N SER A 129 5.45 -8.15 31.05
CA SER A 129 4.90 -8.22 32.41
C SER A 129 4.59 -6.85 33.01
N ASP A 130 5.25 -5.79 32.53
CA ASP A 130 5.05 -4.41 32.94
C ASP A 130 4.55 -3.54 31.79
N GLN A 131 4.05 -2.35 32.13
CA GLN A 131 3.43 -1.45 31.17
C GLN A 131 4.42 -0.82 30.18
N ALA A 132 5.68 -0.63 30.58
CA ALA A 132 6.70 -0.05 29.72
C ALA A 132 7.19 -1.07 28.67
N ALA A 133 7.34 -2.34 29.08
CA ALA A 133 7.64 -3.45 28.20
C ALA A 133 6.52 -3.65 27.17
N ILE A 134 5.25 -3.65 27.61
CA ILE A 134 4.10 -3.76 26.71
C ILE A 134 4.06 -2.59 25.74
N GLN A 135 4.28 -1.36 26.20
CA GLN A 135 4.35 -0.20 25.31
C GLN A 135 5.42 -0.39 24.23
N SER A 136 6.65 -0.71 24.63
CA SER A 136 7.75 -0.92 23.69
C SER A 136 7.46 -2.04 22.67
N ALA A 137 6.79 -3.11 23.10
CA ALA A 137 6.45 -4.22 22.23
C ALA A 137 5.33 -3.87 21.25
N LEU A 138 4.35 -3.06 21.67
CA LEU A 138 3.33 -2.52 20.76
C LEU A 138 3.94 -1.56 19.72
N ASP A 139 4.91 -0.74 20.13
CA ASP A 139 5.64 0.14 19.22
C ASP A 139 6.43 -0.66 18.18
N GLU A 140 7.09 -1.74 18.60
CA GLU A 140 7.81 -2.66 17.70
C GLU A 140 6.87 -3.31 16.69
N GLU A 141 5.74 -3.87 17.16
CA GLU A 141 4.74 -4.48 16.29
C GLU A 141 4.11 -3.48 15.31
N ALA A 142 3.93 -2.23 15.73
CA ALA A 142 3.48 -1.14 14.86
C ALA A 142 4.52 -0.81 13.77
N MET A 143 5.80 -0.72 14.11
CA MET A 143 6.88 -0.54 13.13
C MET A 143 6.93 -1.70 12.12
N ASP A 144 6.75 -2.93 12.60
CA ASP A 144 6.73 -4.12 11.76
C ASP A 144 5.47 -4.21 10.89
N ALA A 145 4.32 -3.75 11.36
CA ALA A 145 3.13 -3.62 10.54
C ALA A 145 3.36 -2.63 9.38
N ILE A 146 4.06 -1.51 9.63
CA ILE A 146 4.42 -0.54 8.59
C ILE A 146 5.43 -1.13 7.59
N ASN A 147 6.41 -1.87 8.08
CA ASN A 147 7.37 -2.58 7.22
C ASN A 147 6.67 -3.57 6.28
N ARG A 148 5.76 -4.39 6.83
CA ARG A 148 4.96 -5.35 6.06
C ARG A 148 4.05 -4.63 5.05
N ALA A 149 3.40 -3.55 5.46
CA ALA A 149 2.58 -2.74 4.55
C ALA A 149 3.42 -2.17 3.39
N LEU A 150 4.63 -1.68 3.66
CA LEU A 150 5.55 -1.19 2.63
C LEU A 150 5.89 -2.28 1.60
N GLU A 151 6.23 -3.49 2.06
CA GLU A 151 6.54 -4.62 1.20
C GLU A 151 5.34 -5.05 0.34
N ILE A 152 4.15 -5.13 0.94
CA ILE A 152 2.90 -5.43 0.21
C ILE A 152 2.64 -4.38 -0.87
N LEU A 153 2.80 -3.09 -0.55
CA LEU A 153 2.59 -2.01 -1.49
C LEU A 153 3.62 -2.01 -2.63
N GLN A 154 4.88 -2.33 -2.34
CA GLN A 154 5.92 -2.51 -3.37
C GLN A 154 5.51 -3.60 -4.36
N ASN A 155 5.18 -4.79 -3.87
CA ASN A 155 4.76 -5.91 -4.72
C ASN A 155 3.53 -5.57 -5.57
N ARG A 156 2.54 -4.86 -5.02
CA ARG A 156 1.34 -4.42 -5.76
C ARG A 156 1.65 -3.40 -6.84
N VAL A 157 2.60 -2.51 -6.60
CA VAL A 157 2.96 -1.47 -7.56
C VAL A 157 3.73 -2.06 -8.74
N ASP A 158 4.56 -3.07 -8.49
CA ASP A 158 5.31 -3.78 -9.54
C ASP A 158 4.37 -4.43 -10.59
N GLU A 159 3.16 -4.84 -10.19
CA GLU A 159 2.15 -5.41 -11.09
C GLU A 159 1.60 -4.42 -12.14
N PHE A 160 1.72 -3.10 -11.91
CA PHE A 160 1.23 -2.08 -12.83
C PHE A 160 2.21 -1.72 -13.94
N GLY A 161 3.43 -2.27 -13.93
CA GLY A 161 4.44 -1.99 -14.95
C GLY A 161 4.89 -0.53 -14.97
N VAL A 162 4.76 0.19 -13.85
CA VAL A 162 5.27 1.57 -13.76
C VAL A 162 6.79 1.55 -13.72
N SER A 163 7.42 2.40 -14.52
CA SER A 163 8.88 2.38 -14.71
C SER A 163 9.67 2.69 -13.44
N GLU A 164 9.11 3.44 -12.48
CA GLU A 164 9.85 3.92 -11.30
C GLU A 164 8.91 4.41 -10.18
N PRO A 165 8.37 3.51 -9.35
CA PRO A 165 7.55 3.92 -8.22
C PRO A 165 8.41 4.46 -7.08
N THR A 166 7.99 5.57 -6.47
CA THR A 166 8.61 6.07 -5.25
C THR A 166 7.70 5.76 -4.08
N ILE A 167 8.17 4.88 -3.19
CA ILE A 167 7.43 4.47 -1.99
C ILE A 167 8.30 4.78 -0.77
N GLN A 168 7.82 5.69 0.08
CA GLN A 168 8.59 6.18 1.22
C GLN A 168 7.73 6.27 2.46
N LYS A 169 8.32 5.99 3.63
CA LYS A 169 7.66 6.22 4.92
C LYS A 169 7.71 7.70 5.25
N GLN A 170 6.60 8.23 5.73
CA GLN A 170 6.47 9.61 6.20
C GLN A 170 6.10 9.63 7.68
N GLY A 171 7.06 9.99 8.53
CA GLY A 171 6.89 9.93 9.98
C GLY A 171 6.69 8.50 10.47
N ASN A 172 5.84 8.33 11.49
CA ASN A 172 5.71 7.05 12.21
C ASN A 172 4.56 6.15 11.74
N ARG A 173 3.71 6.58 10.81
CA ARG A 173 2.50 5.83 10.43
C ARG A 173 2.02 5.99 8.99
N ARG A 174 2.60 6.93 8.24
CA ARG A 174 2.18 7.20 6.86
C ARG A 174 3.16 6.64 5.85
N ILE A 175 2.65 6.26 4.69
CA ILE A 175 3.40 5.80 3.53
C ILE A 175 2.99 6.68 2.35
N ILE A 176 3.96 7.35 1.77
CA ILE A 176 3.82 8.12 0.53
C ILE A 176 4.11 7.18 -0.64
N ILE A 177 3.23 7.20 -1.63
CA ILE A 177 3.37 6.46 -2.88
C ILE A 177 3.24 7.45 -4.04
N GLU A 178 4.23 7.45 -4.93
CA GLU A 178 4.24 8.26 -6.14
C GLU A 178 4.44 7.37 -7.36
N LEU A 179 3.46 7.38 -8.25
CA LEU A 179 3.43 6.57 -9.47
C LEU A 179 3.42 7.50 -10.68
N ALA A 180 4.60 7.70 -11.29
CA ALA A 180 4.73 8.49 -12.51
C ALA A 180 4.34 7.66 -13.74
N GLY A 181 3.63 8.28 -14.69
CA GLY A 181 3.29 7.63 -15.96
C GLY A 181 2.25 6.51 -15.87
N ILE A 182 1.46 6.47 -14.79
CA ILE A 182 0.40 5.47 -14.64
C ILE A 182 -0.76 5.74 -15.62
N GLN A 183 -1.21 4.72 -16.35
CA GLN A 183 -2.26 4.85 -17.35
C GLN A 183 -3.66 5.00 -16.73
N ASP A 184 -3.95 4.23 -15.67
CA ASP A 184 -5.24 4.23 -14.97
C ASP A 184 -5.05 4.47 -13.46
N PRO A 185 -5.14 5.73 -13.00
CA PRO A 185 -4.94 6.06 -11.60
C PRO A 185 -6.07 5.55 -10.69
N GLU A 186 -7.31 5.47 -11.18
CA GLU A 186 -8.44 5.00 -10.37
C GLU A 186 -8.36 3.50 -10.09
N ARG A 187 -7.99 2.71 -11.10
CA ARG A 187 -7.71 1.28 -10.91
C ARG A 187 -6.56 1.06 -9.94
N ALA A 188 -5.46 1.81 -10.09
CA ALA A 188 -4.32 1.72 -9.19
C ALA A 188 -4.69 2.08 -7.74
N ARG A 189 -5.45 3.15 -7.55
CA ARG A 189 -5.99 3.54 -6.25
C ARG A 189 -6.83 2.42 -5.63
N SER A 190 -7.76 1.84 -6.40
CA SER A 190 -8.63 0.77 -5.91
C SER A 190 -7.84 -0.47 -5.43
N LEU A 191 -6.79 -0.86 -6.16
CA LEU A 191 -5.96 -2.01 -5.80
C LEU A 191 -5.12 -1.72 -4.56
N LEU A 192 -4.50 -0.53 -4.50
CA LEU A 192 -3.67 -0.12 -3.37
C LEU A 192 -4.48 0.02 -2.08
N GLN A 193 -5.74 0.47 -2.17
CA GLN A 193 -6.66 0.56 -1.03
C GLN A 193 -7.28 -0.78 -0.65
N SER A 194 -7.36 -1.75 -1.56
CA SER A 194 -7.99 -3.03 -1.27
C SER A 194 -7.22 -3.84 -0.22
N THR A 195 -7.91 -4.35 0.80
CA THR A 195 -7.32 -5.31 1.74
C THR A 195 -7.34 -6.69 1.10
N ALA A 196 -6.17 -7.23 0.74
CA ALA A 196 -6.07 -8.56 0.14
C ALA A 196 -6.06 -9.62 1.24
N LEU A 197 -7.23 -9.90 1.79
CA LEU A 197 -7.42 -10.95 2.79
C LEU A 197 -7.68 -12.29 2.08
N LEU A 198 -6.70 -13.19 2.11
CA LEU A 198 -6.85 -14.57 1.62
C LEU A 198 -7.19 -15.49 2.79
N GLU A 199 -8.41 -16.02 2.81
CA GLU A 199 -8.87 -16.98 3.82
C GLU A 199 -9.06 -18.37 3.21
N PHE A 200 -8.57 -19.39 3.91
CA PHE A 200 -8.85 -20.78 3.60
C PHE A 200 -9.95 -21.29 4.51
N ALA A 201 -11.17 -21.42 3.98
CA ALA A 201 -12.30 -21.99 4.71
C ALA A 201 -12.51 -23.46 4.35
N LEU A 202 -12.74 -24.30 5.37
CA LEU A 202 -13.17 -25.68 5.14
C LEU A 202 -14.61 -25.69 4.65
N LEU A 203 -14.84 -26.32 3.50
CA LEU A 203 -16.18 -26.49 2.96
C LEU A 203 -16.95 -27.52 3.81
N LYS A 204 -18.20 -27.20 4.17
CA LYS A 204 -19.11 -28.17 4.81
C LYS A 204 -19.47 -29.29 3.82
N ASP A 205 -19.76 -30.46 4.37
CA ASP A 205 -20.14 -31.64 3.60
C ASP A 205 -21.35 -31.35 2.68
N GLY A 206 -21.27 -31.82 1.43
CA GLY A 206 -22.28 -31.53 0.41
C GLY A 206 -23.69 -32.02 0.79
N SER A 207 -23.80 -33.06 1.62
CA SER A 207 -25.10 -33.56 2.10
C SER A 207 -25.80 -32.57 3.04
N VAL A 208 -25.04 -31.82 3.85
CA VAL A 208 -25.58 -30.79 4.75
C VAL A 208 -26.11 -29.62 3.92
N THR A 209 -25.36 -29.20 2.90
CA THR A 209 -25.75 -28.13 1.98
C THR A 209 -27.01 -28.48 1.20
N GLN A 210 -27.12 -29.70 0.69
CA GLN A 210 -28.32 -30.16 -0.03
C GLN A 210 -29.57 -30.21 0.86
N ASN A 211 -29.43 -30.68 2.09
CA ASN A 211 -30.54 -30.69 3.05
C ASN A 211 -30.98 -29.27 3.44
N LEU A 212 -30.04 -28.34 3.59
CA LEU A 212 -30.33 -26.92 3.80
C LEU A 212 -31.07 -26.31 2.61
N LEU A 213 -30.59 -26.56 1.38
CA LEU A 213 -31.22 -26.07 0.16
C LEU A 213 -32.67 -26.56 0.04
N ALA A 214 -32.91 -27.85 0.30
CA ALA A 214 -34.26 -28.43 0.26
C ALA A 214 -35.21 -27.86 1.33
N ARG A 215 -34.67 -27.46 2.49
CA ARG A 215 -35.45 -26.79 3.55
C ARG A 215 -35.78 -25.35 3.19
N VAL A 216 -34.81 -24.62 2.60
CA VAL A 216 -35.01 -23.26 2.10
C VAL A 216 -36.04 -23.25 0.98
N ASP A 217 -35.94 -24.15 -0.01
CA ASP A 217 -36.90 -24.30 -1.10
C ASP A 217 -38.33 -24.55 -0.58
N ARG A 218 -38.47 -25.44 0.42
CA ARG A 218 -39.78 -25.71 1.04
C ARG A 218 -40.35 -24.51 1.79
N ALA A 219 -39.51 -23.71 2.43
CA ALA A 219 -39.94 -22.50 3.13
C ALA A 219 -40.36 -21.39 2.14
N LEU A 220 -39.62 -21.23 1.04
CA LEU A 220 -39.91 -20.23 -0.01
C LEU A 220 -41.14 -20.61 -0.86
N LYS A 221 -41.39 -21.91 -1.07
CA LYS A 221 -42.58 -22.39 -1.78
C LYS A 221 -43.90 -22.09 -1.06
N GLY A 222 -43.85 -21.75 0.24
CA GLY A 222 -45.00 -21.34 1.03
C GLY A 222 -45.31 -19.84 1.01
N SER A 223 -44.41 -18.98 0.51
CA SER A 223 -44.63 -17.53 0.46
C SER A 223 -45.25 -17.10 -0.87
N LYS A 224 -46.50 -16.61 -0.83
CA LYS A 224 -47.26 -16.14 -2.00
C LYS A 224 -46.67 -14.89 -2.68
N ASP A 225 -45.70 -14.23 -2.04
CA ASP A 225 -45.14 -12.96 -2.53
C ASP A 225 -44.11 -13.14 -3.67
N LEU A 226 -43.61 -14.37 -3.91
CA LEU A 226 -42.62 -14.66 -4.96
C LEU A 226 -43.24 -14.95 -6.33
N GLU A 227 -44.53 -15.25 -6.41
CA GLU A 227 -45.23 -15.51 -7.67
C GLU A 227 -45.35 -14.22 -8.51
N ASN A 228 -45.39 -13.06 -7.85
CA ASN A 228 -45.43 -11.73 -8.47
C ASN A 228 -44.04 -11.18 -8.91
N LEU A 229 -42.94 -11.89 -8.64
CA LEU A 229 -41.59 -11.49 -9.06
C LEU A 229 -41.12 -12.24 -10.32
N LEU A 230 -41.93 -13.18 -10.82
CA LEU A 230 -41.63 -14.00 -12.00
C LEU A 230 -42.52 -13.66 -13.22
N GLU A 231 -43.42 -12.67 -13.09
CA GLU A 231 -44.04 -11.93 -14.21
C GLU A 231 -43.27 -10.62 -14.45
#